data_AF-A0A2N3AW69-F1
#
_entry.id   AF-A0A2N3AW69-F1
#
_cell.length_a   1.000
_cell.length_b   1.000
_cell.length_c   1.000
_cell.angle_alpha   90.00
_cell.angle_beta   90.00
_cell.angle_gamma   90.00
#
_symmetry.space_group_name_H-M   'P 1'
#
loop_
_entity.id
_entity.type
_entity.pdbx_description
1 polymer ?
#
loop_
_entity_poly.entity_id
_entity_poly.type
_entity_poly.pdbx_seq_one_letter_code
_entity_poly.pdbx_strand_id
1 'polypeptide(L)'
;LAPGPLTALANRVATMGYAIPGGVIAVGVLIPLAAVDNAVDAWARQALGVSTGLMLTGSIGVLLFAYLVRFMAVSLQTVEAGFGKITPSMDHAARALGQGPMGTLRRVHAPILRGALLTAALIVFVDTMKELPATLIMRPFNFDTLAVQAYRLASDERLEQASTPALVIVLVGLLPVLLVTARIRRSRPGRVATAPAE
;
A
#
# COMPACT_ATOMS: atom_id res chain seq x y z
N LEU A 1 13.07 11.43 20.69
CA LEU A 1 12.52 10.19 21.30
C LEU A 1 13.13 9.03 20.56
N ALA A 2 14.04 8.27 21.18
CA ALA A 2 14.59 7.06 20.55
C ALA A 2 13.49 5.96 20.55
N PRO A 3 13.31 5.21 19.46
CA PRO A 3 12.34 4.13 19.44
C PRO A 3 12.73 3.09 20.49
N GLY A 4 11.78 2.73 21.37
CA GLY A 4 11.96 1.62 22.31
C GLY A 4 12.13 0.28 21.58
N PRO A 5 12.54 -0.79 22.30
CA PRO A 5 12.76 -2.11 21.72
C PRO A 5 11.50 -2.69 21.06
N LEU A 6 10.31 -2.43 21.63
CA LEU A 6 9.04 -2.84 21.06
C LEU A 6 8.74 -2.17 19.71
N THR A 7 9.00 -0.87 19.59
CA THR A 7 8.82 -0.14 18.32
C THR A 7 9.83 -0.59 17.27
N ALA A 8 11.07 -0.90 17.66
CA ALA A 8 12.06 -1.44 16.74
C ALA A 8 11.67 -2.83 16.22
N LEU A 9 11.15 -3.69 17.10
CA LEU A 9 10.63 -5.01 16.73
C LEU A 9 9.41 -4.88 15.81
N ALA A 10 8.45 -4.01 16.15
CA ALA A 10 7.27 -3.77 15.32
C ALA A 10 7.64 -3.28 13.92
N ASN A 11 8.61 -2.36 13.79
CA ASN A 11 9.06 -1.88 12.48
C ASN A 11 9.76 -3.00 11.68
N ARG A 12 10.55 -3.86 12.35
CA ARG A 12 11.15 -5.03 11.70
C ARG A 12 10.10 -6.00 11.19
N VAL A 13 9.10 -6.35 12.01
CA VAL A 13 8.00 -7.23 11.59
C VAL A 13 7.22 -6.63 10.43
N ALA A 14 6.91 -5.33 10.48
CA ALA A 14 6.14 -4.66 9.43
C ALA A 14 6.91 -4.55 8.10
N THR A 15 8.25 -4.53 8.12
CA THR A 15 9.08 -4.44 6.92
C THR A 15 9.44 -5.80 6.31
N MET A 16 9.29 -6.91 7.03
CA MET A 16 9.55 -8.26 6.52
C MET A 16 8.71 -8.63 5.29
N GLY A 17 7.49 -8.09 5.18
CA GLY A 17 6.57 -8.38 4.07
C GLY A 17 7.14 -8.06 2.68
N TYR A 18 8.11 -7.16 2.58
CA TYR A 18 8.78 -6.82 1.32
C TYR A 18 9.59 -7.99 0.73
N ALA A 19 10.17 -8.84 1.59
CA ALA A 19 11.00 -9.96 1.16
C ALA A 19 10.17 -11.18 0.73
N ILE A 20 8.87 -11.20 1.01
CA ILE A 20 8.01 -12.36 0.79
C ILE A 20 7.31 -12.22 -0.57
N PRO A 21 7.44 -13.22 -1.47
CA PRO A 21 6.69 -13.23 -2.74
C PRO A 21 5.18 -13.18 -2.50
N GLY A 22 4.43 -12.50 -3.38
CA GLY A 22 2.98 -12.32 -3.21
C GLY A 22 2.21 -13.63 -3.04
N GLY A 23 2.57 -14.67 -3.80
CA GLY A 23 1.95 -15.99 -3.68
C GLY A 23 2.22 -16.67 -2.34
N VAL A 24 3.40 -16.45 -1.75
CA VAL A 24 3.75 -16.98 -0.41
C VAL A 24 2.95 -16.26 0.68
N ILE A 25 2.80 -14.94 0.59
CA ILE A 25 1.92 -14.17 1.48
C ILE A 25 0.49 -14.70 1.37
N ALA A 26 0.02 -14.92 0.14
CA ALA A 26 -1.33 -15.40 -0.11
C ALA A 26 -1.60 -16.75 0.55
N VAL A 27 -0.76 -17.76 0.30
CA VAL A 27 -0.91 -19.07 0.93
C VAL A 27 -0.77 -18.97 2.45
N GLY A 28 0.21 -18.20 2.93
CA GLY A 28 0.48 -18.02 4.36
C GLY A 28 -0.66 -17.33 5.12
N VAL A 29 -1.42 -16.45 4.46
CA VAL A 29 -2.62 -15.79 5.03
C VAL A 29 -3.85 -16.68 4.86
N LEU A 30 -4.01 -17.29 3.69
CA LEU A 30 -5.23 -18.03 3.33
C LEU A 30 -5.43 -19.25 4.22
N ILE A 31 -4.37 -20.02 4.51
CA ILE A 31 -4.50 -21.26 5.30
C ILE A 31 -5.02 -20.99 6.73
N PRO A 32 -4.42 -20.07 7.52
CA PRO A 32 -4.94 -19.74 8.85
C PRO A 32 -6.33 -19.12 8.80
N LEU A 33 -6.60 -18.21 7.85
CA LEU A 33 -7.91 -17.58 7.74
C LEU A 33 -8.99 -18.59 7.37
N ALA A 34 -8.71 -19.54 6.48
CA ALA A 34 -9.63 -20.62 6.15
C ALA A 34 -9.91 -21.50 7.38
N ALA A 35 -8.91 -21.79 8.21
CA ALA A 35 -9.11 -22.54 9.44
C ALA A 35 -10.05 -21.80 10.41
N VAL A 36 -9.89 -20.48 10.53
CA VAL A 36 -10.79 -19.63 11.35
C VAL A 36 -12.19 -19.60 10.76
N ASP A 37 -12.33 -19.38 9.46
CA ASP A 37 -13.63 -19.33 8.75
C ASP A 37 -14.41 -20.64 8.96
N ASN A 38 -13.72 -21.79 8.82
CA ASN A 38 -14.30 -23.11 9.05
C ASN A 38 -14.67 -23.35 10.54
N ALA A 39 -13.87 -22.87 11.48
CA ALA A 39 -14.17 -22.99 12.91
C ALA A 39 -15.40 -22.16 13.29
N VAL A 40 -15.51 -20.94 12.75
CA VAL A 40 -16.67 -20.07 12.94
C VAL A 40 -17.92 -20.70 12.32
N ASP A 41 -17.83 -21.22 11.10
CA ASP A 41 -18.96 -21.87 10.43
C ASP A 41 -19.40 -23.17 11.13
N ALA A 42 -18.46 -23.95 11.67
CA ALA A 42 -18.80 -25.12 12.49
C ALA A 42 -19.55 -24.72 13.77
N TRP A 43 -19.07 -23.68 14.47
CA TRP A 43 -19.73 -23.15 15.65
C TRP A 43 -21.11 -22.58 15.33
N ALA A 44 -21.26 -21.79 14.25
CA ALA A 44 -22.52 -21.20 13.84
C ALA A 44 -23.55 -22.27 13.45
N ARG A 45 -23.13 -23.34 12.77
CA ARG A 45 -23.99 -24.48 12.47
C ARG A 45 -24.47 -25.19 13.73
N GLN A 46 -23.60 -25.36 14.71
CA GLN A 46 -23.96 -26.03 15.97
C GLN A 46 -24.85 -25.16 16.88
N ALA A 47 -24.58 -23.85 16.95
CA ALA A 47 -25.27 -22.93 17.87
C ALA A 47 -26.56 -22.35 17.30
N LEU A 48 -26.59 -22.06 15.99
CA LEU A 48 -27.66 -21.30 15.34
C LEU A 48 -28.37 -22.09 14.22
N GLY A 49 -27.85 -23.26 13.83
CA GLY A 49 -28.38 -24.04 12.71
C GLY A 49 -28.19 -23.37 11.34
N VAL A 50 -27.40 -22.29 11.26
CA VAL A 50 -27.13 -21.52 10.05
C VAL A 50 -25.72 -21.83 9.55
N SER A 51 -25.55 -22.06 8.25
CA SER A 51 -24.23 -22.10 7.62
C SER A 51 -23.82 -20.69 7.21
N THR A 52 -22.71 -20.21 7.74
CA THR A 52 -22.11 -18.93 7.35
C THR A 52 -21.33 -19.07 6.04
N GLY A 53 -20.85 -20.28 5.73
CA GLY A 53 -20.00 -20.53 4.57
C GLY A 53 -18.64 -19.84 4.69
N LEU A 54 -17.94 -19.67 3.55
CA LEU A 54 -16.63 -19.02 3.47
C LEU A 54 -16.77 -17.49 3.43
N MET A 55 -17.23 -16.87 4.52
CA MET A 55 -17.48 -15.43 4.56
C MET A 55 -16.18 -14.63 4.41
N LEU A 56 -15.11 -15.03 5.10
CA LEU A 56 -13.85 -14.30 5.08
C LEU A 56 -13.02 -14.65 3.85
N THR A 57 -12.84 -15.94 3.60
CA THR A 57 -12.00 -16.45 2.50
C THR A 57 -12.65 -16.32 1.13
N GLY A 58 -13.97 -16.27 1.04
CA GLY A 58 -14.71 -16.00 -0.20
C GLY A 58 -14.90 -14.51 -0.52
N SER A 59 -14.43 -13.60 0.34
CA SER A 59 -14.58 -12.15 0.16
C SER A 59 -13.33 -11.49 -0.40
N ILE A 60 -13.46 -10.24 -0.89
CA ILE A 60 -12.29 -9.42 -1.24
C ILE A 60 -11.45 -9.03 -0.01
N GLY A 61 -11.97 -9.21 1.21
CA GLY A 61 -11.31 -8.79 2.45
C GLY A 61 -9.97 -9.51 2.68
N VAL A 62 -9.90 -10.80 2.38
CA VAL A 62 -8.67 -11.59 2.50
C VAL A 62 -7.58 -11.10 1.53
N LEU A 63 -7.98 -10.70 0.31
CA LEU A 63 -7.08 -10.12 -0.69
C LEU A 63 -6.58 -8.73 -0.23
N LEU A 64 -7.46 -7.88 0.28
CA LEU A 64 -7.08 -6.58 0.84
C LEU A 64 -6.11 -6.74 2.01
N PHE A 65 -6.32 -7.71 2.89
CA PHE A 65 -5.40 -8.00 3.97
C PHE A 65 -4.03 -8.45 3.46
N ALA A 66 -3.97 -9.34 2.46
CA ALA A 66 -2.71 -9.75 1.85
C ALA A 66 -1.95 -8.57 1.22
N TYR A 67 -2.67 -7.65 0.56
CA TYR A 67 -2.10 -6.41 0.03
C TYR A 67 -1.60 -5.49 1.14
N LEU A 68 -2.35 -5.36 2.25
CA LEU A 68 -1.88 -4.59 3.40
C LEU A 68 -0.55 -5.13 3.91
N VAL A 69 -0.44 -6.46 4.14
CA VAL A 69 0.79 -7.09 4.60
C VAL A 69 1.95 -6.88 3.60
N ARG A 70 1.67 -7.10 2.31
CA ARG A 70 2.68 -7.00 1.24
C ARG A 70 3.19 -5.57 1.05
N PHE A 71 2.29 -4.59 1.02
CA PHE A 71 2.61 -3.21 0.69
C PHE A 71 2.81 -2.31 1.93
N MET A 72 2.67 -2.84 3.15
CA MET A 72 2.98 -2.11 4.38
C MET A 72 4.43 -1.61 4.38
N ALA A 73 5.37 -2.51 4.05
CA ALA A 73 6.80 -2.22 4.11
C ALA A 73 7.20 -1.02 3.23
N VAL A 74 6.74 -0.98 1.98
CA VAL A 74 7.06 0.11 1.04
C VAL A 74 6.42 1.43 1.47
N SER A 75 5.19 1.37 2.02
CA SER A 75 4.51 2.54 2.56
C SER A 75 5.24 3.11 3.78
N LEU A 76 5.62 2.25 4.73
CA LEU A 76 6.35 2.64 5.94
C LEU A 76 7.69 3.28 5.60
N GLN A 77 8.49 2.69 4.71
CA GLN A 77 9.77 3.26 4.28
C GLN A 77 9.61 4.65 3.67
N THR A 78 8.58 4.84 2.84
CA THR A 78 8.29 6.12 2.19
C THR A 78 7.86 7.18 3.22
N VAL A 79 7.05 6.80 4.20
CA VAL A 79 6.59 7.70 5.26
C VAL A 79 7.72 8.02 6.26
N GLU A 80 8.57 7.05 6.59
CA GLU A 80 9.74 7.22 7.46
C GLU A 80 10.74 8.22 6.86
N ALA A 81 10.98 8.15 5.54
CA ALA A 81 11.74 9.19 4.83
C ALA A 81 11.09 10.59 4.93
N GLY A 82 9.76 10.65 5.02
CA GLY A 82 9.01 11.88 5.29
C GLY A 82 9.22 12.42 6.70
N PHE A 83 9.26 11.53 7.70
CA PHE A 83 9.53 11.88 9.09
C PHE A 83 10.91 12.49 9.31
N GLY A 84 11.90 12.15 8.47
CA GLY A 84 13.22 12.79 8.49
C GLY A 84 13.20 14.32 8.31
N LYS A 85 12.08 14.90 7.86
CA LYS A 85 11.89 16.36 7.74
C LYS A 85 11.41 17.03 9.02
N ILE A 86 10.97 16.25 10.01
CA ILE A 86 10.46 16.76 11.29
C ILE A 86 11.61 16.82 12.28
N THR A 87 11.93 18.03 12.76
CA THR A 87 13.01 18.23 13.75
C THR A 87 12.43 18.36 15.17
N PRO A 88 13.19 18.01 16.22
CA PRO A 88 12.75 18.22 17.61
C PRO A 88 12.38 19.67 17.93
N SER A 89 13.05 20.65 17.30
CA SER A 89 12.76 22.07 17.47
C SER A 89 11.34 22.46 17.04
N MET A 90 10.77 21.81 16.02
CA MET A 90 9.39 22.02 15.61
C MET A 90 8.41 21.58 16.72
N ASP A 91 8.70 20.47 17.40
CA ASP A 91 7.87 19.96 18.51
C ASP A 91 7.98 20.84 19.76
N HIS A 92 9.18 21.38 20.04
CA HIS A 92 9.38 22.34 21.12
C HIS A 92 8.63 23.65 20.83
N ALA A 93 8.71 24.16 19.60
CA ALA A 93 7.99 25.37 19.19
C ALA A 93 6.46 25.20 19.26
N ALA A 94 5.94 24.06 18.79
CA ALA A 94 4.51 23.77 18.85
C ALA A 94 4.00 23.75 20.32
N ARG A 95 4.75 23.11 21.22
CA ARG A 95 4.43 23.09 22.65
C ARG A 95 4.52 24.47 23.30
N ALA A 96 5.51 25.28 22.95
CA ALA A 96 5.63 26.66 23.43
C ALA A 96 4.42 27.53 23.00
N LEU A 97 3.84 27.25 21.83
CA LEU A 97 2.61 27.87 21.33
C LEU A 97 1.32 27.23 21.88
N GLY A 98 1.42 26.49 22.99
CA GLY A 98 0.27 25.87 23.67
C GLY A 98 -0.36 24.69 22.93
N GLN A 99 0.28 24.14 21.90
CA GLN A 99 -0.26 22.97 21.21
C GLN A 99 0.03 21.68 21.99
N GLY A 100 -1.04 20.92 22.26
CA GLY A 100 -0.93 19.54 22.74
C GLY A 100 -0.54 18.56 21.62
N PRO A 101 -0.32 17.27 21.94
CA PRO A 101 0.15 16.26 20.97
C PRO A 101 -0.68 16.17 19.69
N MET A 102 -2.01 16.18 19.83
CA MET A 102 -2.93 16.15 18.68
C MET A 102 -2.91 17.44 17.86
N GLY A 103 -2.67 18.58 18.52
CA GLY A 103 -2.49 19.89 17.88
C GLY A 103 -1.21 19.92 17.03
N THR A 104 -0.10 19.44 17.59
CA THR A 104 1.19 19.29 16.89
C THR A 104 1.07 18.34 15.71
N LEU A 105 0.42 17.19 15.88
CA LEU A 105 0.20 16.23 14.80
C LEU A 105 -0.57 16.85 13.63
N ARG A 106 -1.71 17.50 13.91
CA ARG A 106 -2.59 18.04 12.86
C ARG A 106 -2.03 19.30 12.21
N ARG A 107 -1.39 20.19 12.96
CA ARG A 107 -0.95 21.52 12.48
C ARG A 107 0.49 21.57 11.99
N VAL A 108 1.35 20.66 12.46
CA VAL A 108 2.78 20.65 12.12
C VAL A 108 3.13 19.40 11.33
N HIS A 109 2.97 18.21 11.91
CA HIS A 109 3.45 16.98 11.28
C HIS A 109 2.64 16.59 10.04
N ALA A 110 1.30 16.60 10.08
CA ALA A 110 0.48 16.18 8.95
C ALA A 110 0.70 17.03 7.68
N PRO A 111 0.79 18.38 7.75
CA PRO A 111 1.13 19.20 6.58
C PRO A 111 2.54 18.94 6.02
N ILE A 112 3.52 18.60 6.86
CA ILE A 112 4.88 18.26 6.43
C ILE A 112 4.89 16.88 5.76
N LEU A 113 4.19 15.91 6.34
CA LEU A 113 4.12 14.54 5.87
C LEU A 113 3.22 14.35 4.65
N ARG A 114 2.33 15.30 4.33
CA ARG A 114 1.39 15.18 3.19
C ARG A 114 2.04 14.76 1.88
N GLY A 115 3.26 15.25 1.63
CA GLY A 115 4.01 14.90 0.42
C GLY A 115 4.49 13.45 0.43
N ALA A 116 5.01 12.98 1.57
CA ALA A 116 5.45 11.60 1.74
C ALA A 116 4.27 10.63 1.73
N LEU A 117 3.15 10.99 2.38
CA LEU A 117 1.91 10.20 2.36
C LEU A 117 1.34 10.06 0.95
N LEU A 118 1.34 11.15 0.17
CA LEU A 118 0.91 11.10 -1.23
C LEU A 118 1.82 10.18 -2.05
N THR A 119 3.15 10.31 -1.91
CA THR A 119 4.10 9.44 -2.61
C THR A 119 3.90 7.97 -2.20
N ALA A 120 3.73 7.68 -0.91
CA ALA A 120 3.47 6.33 -0.41
C ALA A 120 2.18 5.75 -1.01
N ALA A 121 1.08 6.52 -0.98
CA ALA A 121 -0.19 6.11 -1.56
C ALA A 121 -0.07 5.83 -3.07
N LEU A 122 0.65 6.67 -3.79
CA LEU A 122 0.89 6.51 -5.23
C LEU A 122 1.71 5.25 -5.55
N ILE A 123 2.76 4.96 -4.78
CA ILE A 123 3.57 3.75 -4.96
C ILE A 123 2.75 2.49 -4.68
N VAL A 124 2.06 2.46 -3.53
CA VAL A 124 1.20 1.32 -3.15
C VAL A 124 0.10 1.09 -4.17
N PHE A 125 -0.51 2.16 -4.69
CA PHE A 125 -1.53 2.06 -5.73
C PHE A 125 -1.01 1.38 -7.01
N VAL A 126 0.16 1.82 -7.52
CA VAL A 126 0.78 1.24 -8.72
C VAL A 126 1.15 -0.22 -8.49
N ASP A 127 1.71 -0.55 -7.32
CA ASP A 127 2.13 -1.91 -7.01
C ASP A 127 0.94 -2.85 -6.80
N THR A 128 -0.16 -2.35 -6.24
CA THR A 128 -1.41 -3.11 -6.09
C THR A 128 -2.07 -3.38 -7.45
N MET A 129 -2.06 -2.40 -8.36
CA MET A 129 -2.70 -2.53 -9.68
C MET A 129 -2.09 -3.65 -10.53
N LYS A 130 -0.77 -3.83 -10.44
CA LYS A 130 -0.03 -4.87 -11.16
C LYS A 130 0.16 -6.17 -10.36
N GLU A 131 -0.39 -6.25 -9.15
CA GLU A 131 -0.24 -7.44 -8.33
C GLU A 131 -0.99 -8.60 -8.98
N LEU A 132 -0.27 -9.70 -9.19
CA LEU A 132 -0.79 -10.90 -9.82
C LEU A 132 -0.70 -12.13 -8.90
N PRO A 133 0.45 -12.44 -8.26
CA PRO A 133 0.61 -13.71 -7.54
C PRO A 133 -0.39 -13.91 -6.39
N ALA A 134 -0.60 -12.90 -5.54
CA ALA A 134 -1.55 -13.01 -4.45
C ALA A 134 -2.99 -13.01 -4.97
N THR A 135 -3.25 -12.16 -5.97
CA THR A 135 -4.58 -12.04 -6.60
C THR A 135 -5.04 -13.34 -7.25
N LEU A 136 -4.19 -14.04 -7.98
CA LEU A 136 -4.55 -15.30 -8.64
C LEU A 136 -5.00 -16.36 -7.63
N ILE A 137 -4.40 -16.36 -6.44
CA ILE A 137 -4.66 -17.35 -5.39
C ILE A 137 -5.91 -16.98 -4.57
N MET A 138 -6.10 -15.69 -4.27
CA MET A 138 -7.07 -15.22 -3.28
C MET A 138 -8.27 -14.47 -3.88
N ARG A 139 -8.34 -14.29 -5.21
CA ARG A 139 -9.47 -13.60 -5.83
C ARG A 139 -10.78 -14.34 -5.53
N PRO A 140 -11.87 -13.61 -5.20
CA PRO A 140 -13.17 -14.23 -5.10
C PRO A 140 -13.69 -14.66 -6.47
N PHE A 141 -14.67 -15.56 -6.49
CA PHE A 141 -15.30 -16.03 -7.73
C PHE A 141 -15.91 -14.85 -8.51
N ASN A 142 -15.77 -14.87 -9.84
CA ASN A 142 -16.26 -13.83 -10.76
C ASN A 142 -15.66 -12.43 -10.57
N PHE A 143 -14.53 -12.31 -9.87
CA PHE A 143 -13.82 -11.05 -9.73
C PHE A 143 -12.42 -11.12 -10.36
N ASP A 144 -12.30 -10.59 -11.57
CA ASP A 144 -11.02 -10.55 -12.29
C ASP A 144 -10.48 -9.11 -12.34
N THR A 145 -9.27 -8.92 -11.78
CA THR A 145 -8.55 -7.65 -11.89
C THR A 145 -7.96 -7.47 -13.29
N LEU A 146 -7.57 -6.24 -13.65
CA LEU A 146 -6.90 -6.00 -14.93
C LEU A 146 -5.63 -6.85 -15.09
N ALA A 147 -4.84 -7.02 -14.02
CA ALA A 147 -3.63 -7.84 -14.03
C ALA A 147 -3.96 -9.31 -14.31
N VAL A 148 -5.02 -9.83 -13.68
CA VAL A 148 -5.51 -11.18 -13.91
C VAL A 148 -6.03 -11.37 -15.33
N GLN A 149 -6.82 -10.42 -15.85
CA GLN A 149 -7.34 -10.51 -17.22
C GLN A 149 -6.22 -10.47 -18.26
N ALA A 150 -5.25 -9.55 -18.10
CA ALA A 150 -4.08 -9.49 -18.96
C ALA A 150 -3.30 -10.81 -18.93
N TYR A 151 -3.08 -11.37 -17.74
CA TYR A 151 -2.40 -12.66 -17.59
C TYR A 151 -3.16 -13.80 -18.28
N ARG A 152 -4.47 -13.94 -18.02
CA ARG A 152 -5.31 -15.00 -18.61
C ARG A 152 -5.30 -14.93 -20.14
N LEU A 153 -5.57 -13.75 -20.71
CA LEU A 153 -5.59 -13.58 -22.17
C LEU A 153 -4.21 -13.82 -22.80
N ALA A 154 -3.14 -13.44 -22.12
CA ALA A 154 -1.78 -13.72 -22.60
C ALA A 154 -1.44 -15.21 -22.52
N SER A 155 -1.84 -15.90 -21.44
CA SER A 155 -1.68 -17.35 -21.28
C SER A 155 -2.50 -18.14 -22.30
N ASP A 156 -3.65 -17.61 -22.72
CA ASP A 156 -4.48 -18.18 -23.78
C ASP A 156 -4.00 -17.82 -25.20
N GLU A 157 -2.79 -17.26 -25.36
CA GLU A 157 -2.20 -16.78 -26.62
C GLU A 157 -3.02 -15.68 -27.34
N ARG A 158 -4.02 -15.08 -26.68
CA ARG A 158 -4.87 -14.01 -27.21
C ARG A 158 -4.24 -12.63 -26.97
N LEU A 159 -3.04 -12.44 -27.51
CA LEU A 159 -2.22 -11.24 -27.26
C LEU A 159 -2.89 -9.94 -27.69
N GLU A 160 -3.64 -9.96 -28.80
CA GLU A 160 -4.41 -8.79 -29.26
C GLU A 160 -5.39 -8.31 -28.19
N GLN A 161 -6.09 -9.23 -27.54
CA GLN A 161 -7.07 -8.90 -26.52
C GLN A 161 -6.41 -8.58 -25.18
N ALA A 162 -5.29 -9.24 -24.86
CA ALA A 162 -4.48 -8.96 -23.68
C ALA A 162 -3.89 -7.54 -23.70
N SER A 163 -3.70 -6.95 -24.90
CA SER A 163 -3.19 -5.58 -25.04
C SER A 163 -4.08 -4.54 -24.36
N THR A 164 -5.40 -4.73 -24.36
CA THR A 164 -6.35 -3.77 -23.79
C THR A 164 -6.16 -3.62 -22.27
N PRO A 165 -6.28 -4.67 -21.43
CA PRO A 165 -6.06 -4.53 -19.98
C PRO A 165 -4.61 -4.13 -19.66
N ALA A 166 -3.62 -4.58 -20.46
CA ALA A 166 -2.23 -4.18 -20.27
C ALA A 166 -2.01 -2.68 -20.50
N LEU A 167 -2.55 -2.11 -21.58
CA LEU A 167 -2.46 -0.68 -21.88
C LEU A 167 -3.20 0.17 -20.84
N VAL A 168 -4.34 -0.30 -20.34
CA VAL A 168 -5.05 0.38 -19.24
C VAL A 168 -4.18 0.43 -17.99
N ILE A 169 -3.54 -0.67 -17.60
CA ILE A 169 -2.60 -0.69 -16.46
C ILE A 169 -1.46 0.31 -16.69
N VAL A 170 -0.89 0.36 -17.89
CA VAL A 170 0.20 1.31 -18.23
C VAL A 170 -0.28 2.75 -18.14
N LEU A 171 -1.43 3.09 -18.74
CA LEU A 171 -1.98 4.44 -18.75
C LEU A 171 -2.31 4.94 -17.33
N VAL A 172 -2.96 4.11 -16.52
CA VAL A 172 -3.31 4.48 -15.14
C VAL A 172 -2.08 4.45 -14.24
N GLY A 173 -1.13 3.54 -14.48
CA GLY A 173 0.14 3.47 -13.75
C GLY A 173 1.10 4.63 -14.05
N LEU A 174 0.99 5.27 -15.21
CA LEU A 174 1.77 6.45 -15.59
C LEU A 174 1.34 7.71 -14.82
N LEU A 175 0.06 7.83 -14.45
CA LEU A 175 -0.48 8.99 -13.72
C LEU A 175 0.33 9.32 -12.45
N PRO A 176 0.54 8.36 -11.52
CA PRO A 176 1.41 8.52 -10.37
C PRO A 176 2.83 9.01 -10.69
N VAL A 177 3.46 8.41 -11.71
CA VAL A 177 4.83 8.75 -12.14
C VAL A 177 4.91 10.19 -12.63
N LEU A 178 3.94 10.62 -13.44
CA LEU A 178 3.86 11.99 -13.95
C LEU A 178 3.64 13.00 -12.83
N LEU A 179 2.77 12.69 -11.87
CA LEU A 179 2.50 13.55 -10.70
C LEU A 179 3.75 13.75 -9.85
N VAL A 180 4.46 12.66 -9.51
CA VAL A 180 5.71 12.73 -8.71
C VAL A 180 6.78 13.50 -9.47
N THR A 181 6.98 13.21 -10.76
CA THR A 181 7.97 13.90 -11.60
C THR A 181 7.69 15.40 -11.70
N ALA A 182 6.43 15.79 -11.88
CA ALA A 182 6.03 17.19 -11.91
C ALA A 182 6.32 17.91 -10.58
N ARG A 183 6.12 17.24 -9.44
CA ARG A 183 6.41 17.78 -8.10
C ARG A 183 7.91 17.95 -7.86
N ILE A 184 8.73 16.98 -8.27
CA ILE A 184 10.18 17.07 -8.20
C ILE A 184 10.69 18.24 -9.05
N ARG A 185 10.19 18.38 -10.29
CA ARG A 185 10.58 19.49 -11.19
C ARG A 185 10.26 20.87 -10.62
N ARG A 186 9.11 21.04 -9.96
CA ARG A 186 8.74 22.32 -9.30
C ARG A 186 9.60 22.64 -8.07
N SER A 187 10.27 21.65 -7.50
CA SER A 187 11.08 21.80 -6.28
C SER A 187 12.55 22.13 -6.58
N ARG A 188 12.96 22.29 -7.84
CA ARG A 188 14.30 22.78 -8.24
C ARG A 188 14.26 24.30 -8.52
N PRO A 189 14.65 25.17 -7.56
CA PRO A 189 15.00 26.55 -7.87
C PRO A 189 16.42 26.56 -8.43
N GLY A 190 16.55 26.81 -9.74
CA GLY A 190 17.86 26.76 -10.39
C GLY A 190 17.78 26.91 -11.91
N ARG A 191 17.17 28.00 -12.37
CA ARG A 191 17.49 28.54 -13.69
C ARG A 191 17.91 29.98 -13.44
N VAL A 192 19.17 30.14 -12.99
CA VAL A 192 19.83 31.44 -12.95
C VAL A 192 19.82 31.94 -14.38
N ALA A 193 19.06 33.01 -14.64
CA ALA A 193 19.12 33.72 -15.90
C ALA A 193 20.54 34.27 -16.01
N THR A 194 21.36 33.67 -16.88
CA THR A 194 22.62 34.27 -17.29
C THR A 194 22.27 35.54 -18.05
N ALA A 195 22.42 36.70 -17.40
CA ALA A 195 22.38 37.98 -18.08
C ALA A 195 23.54 38.02 -19.10
N PRO A 196 23.32 38.53 -20.32
CA PRO A 196 24.40 38.68 -21.30
C PRO A 196 25.42 39.68 -20.76
N ALA A 197 26.69 39.31 -20.82
CA ALA A 197 27.80 40.21 -20.53
C ALA A 197 27.86 41.28 -21.63
N GLU A 198 27.82 42.54 -21.21
CA GLU A 198 28.21 43.70 -22.05
C GLU A 198 29.72 43.70 -22.31
#